data_AF-A0A097ECM9-F1
#
_entry.id   AF-A0A097ECM9-F1
#
_cell.length_a   1.000
_cell.length_b   1.000
_cell.length_c   1.000
_cell.angle_alpha   90.00
_cell.angle_beta   90.00
_cell.angle_gamma   90.00
#
_symmetry.space_group_name_H-M   'P 1'
#
loop_
_entity.id
_entity.type
_entity.pdbx_description
1 polymer ?
#
loop_
_entity_poly.entity_id
_entity_poly.type
_entity_poly.pdbx_seq_one_letter_code
_entity_poly.pdbx_strand_id
1 'polypeptide(L)'
;MRVSELVVVEEERIDPHDDGSALLFIASSKTDQEGQGAWAWLSPDTMHRFGAWLEASEIRSGPIFRRVGIDRRRARGGPADGV
;
A
#
# COMPACT_ATOMS: atom_id res chain seq x y z
N MET A 1 -6.67 -3.17 12.00
CA MET A 1 -5.94 -2.09 11.31
C MET A 1 -6.93 -1.14 10.66
N ARG A 2 -6.79 0.18 10.83
CA ARG A 2 -7.61 1.21 10.16
C ARG A 2 -6.92 1.71 8.88
N VAL A 3 -7.72 2.14 7.89
CA VAL A 3 -7.20 2.68 6.62
C VAL A 3 -6.30 3.91 6.85
N SER A 4 -6.62 4.77 7.81
CA SER A 4 -5.82 5.94 8.15
C SER A 4 -4.42 5.60 8.67
N GLU A 5 -4.21 4.40 9.22
CA GLU A 5 -2.92 3.95 9.75
C GLU A 5 -1.99 3.47 8.62
N LEU A 6 -2.55 2.96 7.51
CA LEU A 6 -1.80 2.60 6.30
C LEU A 6 -1.25 3.83 5.54
N VAL A 7 -1.92 4.99 5.64
CA VAL A 7 -1.60 6.20 4.84
C VAL A 7 -0.24 6.83 5.21
N VAL A 8 0.37 6.43 6.32
CA VAL A 8 1.67 6.93 6.81
C VAL A 8 2.79 5.88 6.66
N VAL A 9 2.54 4.82 5.90
CA VAL A 9 3.56 3.81 5.61
C VAL A 9 4.49 4.33 4.51
N GLU A 10 5.75 4.52 4.86
CA GLU A 10 6.88 4.77 3.96
C GLU A 10 7.55 3.43 3.61
N GLU A 11 8.20 3.36 2.44
CA GLU A 11 8.80 2.11 1.92
C GLU A 11 9.88 1.54 2.85
N GLU A 12 10.58 2.43 3.57
CA GLU A 12 11.66 2.13 4.51
C GLU A 12 11.21 1.34 5.76
N ARG A 13 9.92 0.95 5.85
CA ARG A 13 9.30 0.35 7.04
C ARG A 13 8.81 -1.08 6.83
N ILE A 14 9.23 -1.71 5.74
CA ILE A 14 8.91 -3.10 5.39
C ILE A 14 10.18 -3.94 5.55
N ASP A 15 10.12 -4.96 6.40
CA ASP A 15 11.18 -5.94 6.61
C ASP A 15 10.80 -7.26 5.95
N PRO A 16 11.30 -7.56 4.73
CA PRO A 16 10.95 -8.75 3.98
C PRO A 16 11.64 -9.99 4.54
N HIS A 17 10.93 -11.12 4.51
CA HIS A 17 11.44 -12.42 4.91
C HIS A 17 11.66 -13.33 3.68
N ASP A 18 12.48 -14.36 3.85
CA ASP A 18 12.84 -15.31 2.78
C ASP A 18 11.66 -16.12 2.22
N ASP A 19 10.57 -16.26 2.99
CA ASP A 19 9.34 -16.95 2.59
C ASP A 19 8.39 -16.06 1.77
N GLY A 20 8.80 -14.81 1.49
CA GLY A 20 8.02 -13.82 0.77
C GLY A 20 7.03 -13.05 1.65
N SER A 21 6.95 -13.35 2.95
CA SER A 21 6.22 -12.52 3.91
C SER A 21 7.02 -11.28 4.31
N ALA A 22 6.41 -10.39 5.07
CA ALA A 22 7.13 -9.25 5.65
C ALA A 22 6.52 -8.80 6.97
N LEU A 23 7.32 -8.08 7.76
CA LEU A 23 6.83 -7.25 8.86
C LEU A 23 6.75 -5.79 8.42
N LEU A 24 5.60 -5.18 8.67
CA LEU A 24 5.34 -3.77 8.40
C LEU A 24 5.27 -3.01 9.73
N PHE A 25 6.07 -1.95 9.87
CA PHE A 25 5.96 -1.03 11.00
C PHE A 25 4.97 0.11 10.72
N ILE A 26 3.97 0.22 11.59
CA ILE A 26 2.92 1.24 11.57
C ILE A 26 3.18 2.22 12.72
N ALA A 27 3.69 3.42 12.45
CA ALA A 27 4.04 4.39 13.49
C ALA A 27 2.84 5.02 14.21
N SER A 28 1.64 4.98 13.64
CA SER A 28 0.43 5.43 14.33
C SER A 28 -0.57 4.29 14.40
N SER A 29 -0.73 3.70 15.59
CA SER A 29 -1.78 2.72 15.85
C SER A 29 -2.78 3.29 16.84
N LYS A 30 -4.09 3.15 16.56
CA LYS A 30 -5.14 3.63 17.47
C LYS A 30 -5.03 3.02 18.88
N THR A 31 -4.48 1.81 19.00
CA THR A 31 -4.33 1.13 20.28
C THR A 31 -3.05 1.52 21.03
N ASP A 32 -2.20 2.33 20.41
CA ASP A 32 -0.91 2.71 20.95
C ASP A 32 -1.02 4.08 21.64
N GLN A 33 -1.43 4.04 22.90
CA GLN A 33 -1.54 5.24 23.74
C GLN A 33 -0.17 5.82 24.12
N GLU A 34 0.92 5.07 23.94
CA GLU A 34 2.29 5.48 24.30
C GLU A 34 3.11 6.00 23.11
N GLY A 35 2.63 5.83 21.87
CA GLY A 35 3.28 6.33 20.66
C GLY A 35 4.43 5.47 20.14
N GLN A 36 4.46 4.18 20.50
CA GLN A 36 5.50 3.21 20.12
C GLN A 36 5.29 2.58 18.72
N GLY A 37 4.15 2.81 18.09
CA GLY A 37 3.72 2.15 16.87
C GLY A 37 3.32 0.69 17.07
N ALA A 38 3.10 -0.02 15.96
CA ALA A 38 2.77 -1.45 15.95
C ALA A 38 3.40 -2.16 14.76
N TRP A 39 3.76 -3.43 14.95
CA TRP A 39 4.19 -4.32 13.88
C TRP A 39 3.01 -5.13 13.35
N ALA A 40 2.88 -5.21 12.03
CA ALA A 40 1.87 -6.02 11.35
C ALA A 40 2.55 -7.02 10.42
N TRP A 41 2.12 -8.28 10.47
CA TRP A 41 2.59 -9.29 9.51
C TRP A 41 1.83 -9.18 8.19
N LEU A 42 2.57 -9.26 7.09
CA LEU A 42 2.06 -9.28 5.73
C LEU A 42 2.32 -10.64 5.12
N SER A 43 1.28 -11.25 4.53
CA SER A 43 1.42 -12.52 3.84
C SER A 43 2.15 -12.37 2.50
N PRO A 44 2.69 -13.47 1.93
CA PRO A 44 3.27 -13.46 0.60
C PRO A 44 2.34 -12.93 -0.50
N ASP A 45 1.05 -13.27 -0.46
CA ASP A 45 0.05 -12.73 -1.41
C ASP A 45 -0.11 -11.20 -1.24
N THR A 46 -0.05 -10.71 0.00
CA THR A 46 -0.11 -9.28 0.27
C THR A 46 1.12 -8.57 -0.27
N MET A 47 2.31 -9.14 -0.05
CA MET A 47 3.57 -8.62 -0.59
C MET A 47 3.61 -8.61 -2.12
N HIS A 48 3.04 -9.63 -2.78
CA HIS A 48 2.91 -9.66 -4.23
C HIS A 48 2.05 -8.50 -4.76
N ARG A 49 0.86 -8.30 -4.18
CA ARG A 49 -0.04 -7.18 -4.55
C ARG A 49 0.60 -5.82 -4.27
N PHE A 50 1.36 -5.74 -3.17
CA PHE A 50 2.08 -4.54 -2.78
C PHE A 50 3.17 -4.17 -3.80
N GLY A 51 3.95 -5.14 -4.27
CA GLY A 51 4.92 -4.93 -5.35
C GLY A 51 4.26 -4.42 -6.65
N ALA A 52 3.15 -5.05 -7.07
CA ALA A 52 2.40 -4.62 -8.25
C ALA A 52 1.87 -3.17 -8.10
N TRP A 53 1.47 -2.77 -6.90
CA TRP A 53 1.07 -1.39 -6.61
C TRP A 53 2.25 -0.40 -6.73
N LEU A 54 3.42 -0.72 -6.19
CA LEU A 54 4.62 0.14 -6.29
C LEU A 54 5.10 0.30 -7.74
N GLU A 55 5.01 -0.76 -8.53
CA GLU A 55 5.30 -0.71 -9.96
C GLU A 55 4.31 0.22 -10.68
N ALA A 56 3.01 -0.01 -10.52
CA ALA A 56 1.97 0.74 -11.23
C ALA A 56 1.84 2.21 -10.77
N SER A 57 2.19 2.51 -9.53
CA SER A 57 2.08 3.87 -8.97
C SER A 57 3.34 4.73 -9.19
N GLU A 58 4.45 4.11 -9.58
CA GLU A 58 5.77 4.75 -9.74
C GLU A 58 6.25 5.53 -8.50
N ILE A 59 5.72 5.19 -7.32
CA ILE A 59 6.14 5.78 -6.06
C ILE A 59 7.52 5.23 -5.71
N ARG A 60 8.48 6.14 -5.46
CA ARG A 60 9.87 5.81 -5.09
C ARG A 60 10.29 6.42 -3.75
N SER A 61 9.42 7.22 -3.13
CA SER A 61 9.68 7.85 -1.83
C SER A 61 8.39 8.39 -1.19
N GLY A 62 8.43 8.54 0.13
CA GLY A 62 7.33 9.04 0.95
C GLY A 62 6.16 8.04 1.08
N PRO A 63 4.94 8.53 1.39
CA PRO A 63 3.81 7.66 1.63
C PRO A 63 3.43 6.80 0.42
N ILE A 64 3.38 5.49 0.61
CA ILE A 64 3.08 4.49 -0.42
C ILE A 64 1.59 4.46 -0.77
N PHE A 65 0.73 4.63 0.24
CA PHE A 65 -0.71 4.68 0.05
C PHE A 65 -1.18 6.12 -0.11
N ARG A 66 -1.64 6.46 -1.32
CA ARG A 66 -2.11 7.80 -1.69
C ARG A 66 -3.55 7.74 -2.15
N ARG A 67 -4.27 8.86 -2.03
CA ARG A 67 -5.64 8.96 -2.55
C ARG A 67 -5.62 8.85 -4.08
N VAL A 68 -6.26 7.81 -4.61
CA VAL A 68 -6.47 7.66 -6.06
C VAL A 68 -7.70 8.47 -6.48
N GLY A 69 -7.47 9.52 -7.27
CA GLY A 69 -8.56 10.25 -7.93
C GLY A 69 -9.09 9.43 -9.10
N ILE A 70 -10.30 8.88 -8.98
CA ILE A 70 -10.93 8.16 -10.09
C ILE A 70 -11.50 9.18 -11.08
N ASP A 71 -10.79 9.43 -12.19
CA ASP A 71 -11.39 10.15 -13.32
C ASP A 71 -12.35 9.20 -14.06
N ARG A 72 -13.63 9.32 -13.74
CA ARG A 72 -14.72 8.55 -14.36
C ARG A 72 -14.90 8.85 -15.86
N ARG A 73 -14.20 9.84 -16.44
CA ARG A 73 -14.20 10.06 -17.89
C ARG A 73 -13.27 9.10 -18.62
N ARG A 74 -12.15 8.67 -18.01
CA ARG A 74 -11.24 7.67 -18.60
C ARG A 74 -11.78 6.24 -18.53
N ALA A 75 -12.60 5.93 -17.53
CA ALA A 75 -13.18 4.60 -17.34
C ALA A 75 -14.25 4.19 -18.37
N ARG A 76 -14.69 5.11 -19.25
CA ARG A 76 -15.68 4.87 -20.31
C ARG A 76 -15.09 4.82 -21.73
N GLY A 77 -13.77 4.76 -21.87
CA GLY A 77 -13.11 4.43 -23.14
C GLY A 77 -13.03 2.92 -23.35
N GLY A 78 -14.18 2.24 -23.40
CA GLY A 78 -14.23 0.88 -23.95
C GLY A 78 -13.92 0.92 -25.46
N PRO A 79 -13.37 -0.14 -26.05
CA PRO A 79 -12.99 -0.12 -27.46
C PRO A 79 -14.21 0.20 -28.31
N ALA A 80 -14.10 1.23 -29.15
CA ALA A 80 -15.02 1.40 -30.25
C ALA A 80 -14.75 0.25 -31.21
N ASP A 81 -15.65 -0.74 -31.23
CA ASP A 81 -15.74 -1.69 -32.33
C ASP A 81 -15.83 -0.89 -33.63
N GLY A 82 -14.77 -1.00 -34.44
CA GLY A 82 -14.64 -0.37 -35.73
C GLY A 82 -14.48 -1.43 -36.81
N VAL A 83 -15.60 -1.68 -37.51
CA VAL A 83 -15.77 -2.21 -38.88
C VAL A 83 -15.10 -3.53 -39.26
#